data_AF-A0A3M6UVV3-F1
#
_entry.id   AF-A0A3M6UVV3-F1
#
_cell.length_a   1.000
_cell.length_b   1.000
_cell.length_c   1.000
_cell.angle_alpha   90.00
_cell.angle_beta   90.00
_cell.angle_gamma   90.00
#
_symmetry.space_group_name_H-M   'P 1'
#
loop_
_entity.id
_entity.type
_entity.pdbx_description
1 polymer ?
#
loop_
_entity_poly.entity_id
_entity_poly.type
_entity_poly.pdbx_seq_one_letter_code
_entity_poly.pdbx_strand_id
1 'polypeptide(L)' 'MSVRDIYYSPRYADDAGEYEFRHVILPKDIAKKVPQRLMTEQEWRNLGVQQSQGWVHYLRHGPGKQLQNNV' A
#
# COMPACT_ATOMS: atom_id res chain seq x y z
N MET A 1 -18.29 -6.64 -4.46
CA MET A 1 -17.53 -5.54 -5.09
C MET A 1 -16.19 -6.11 -5.50
N SER A 2 -15.72 -5.80 -6.71
CA SER A 2 -14.56 -6.46 -7.31
C SER A 2 -13.25 -5.84 -6.81
N VAL A 3 -12.19 -6.64 -6.73
CA VAL A 3 -10.77 -6.26 -6.47
C VAL A 3 -10.26 -5.10 -7.37
N ARG A 4 -11.06 -4.66 -8.34
CA ARG A 4 -10.75 -3.66 -9.37
C ARG A 4 -10.64 -2.22 -8.85
N ASP A 5 -11.02 -1.95 -7.61
CA ASP A 5 -11.03 -0.59 -7.05
C ASP A 5 -9.82 -0.29 -6.15
N ILE A 6 -8.74 -1.09 -6.21
CA ILE A 6 -7.48 -0.78 -5.52
C ILE A 6 -6.81 0.40 -6.23
N TYR A 7 -6.57 1.48 -5.48
CA TYR A 7 -5.87 2.65 -5.98
C TYR A 7 -4.38 2.59 -5.66
N TYR A 8 -3.55 2.96 -6.64
CA TYR A 8 -2.11 3.02 -6.55
C TYR A 8 -1.67 4.46 -6.80
N SER A 9 -0.93 5.05 -5.86
CA SER A 9 -0.34 6.37 -6.09
C SER A 9 0.81 6.35 -7.11
N PRO A 10 1.20 7.51 -7.66
CA PRO A 10 2.49 7.67 -8.32
C PRO A 10 3.65 7.23 -7.40
N ARG A 11 4.77 6.79 -7.99
CA ARG A 11 5.99 6.53 -7.22
C ARG A 11 6.65 7.86 -6.88
N TYR A 12 7.23 7.94 -5.69
CA TYR A 12 8.03 9.06 -5.23
C TYR A 12 9.28 8.53 -4.52
N ALA A 13 10.39 9.25 -4.56
CA ALA A 13 11.62 8.88 -3.88
C ALA A 13 11.78 9.67 -2.58
N ASP A 14 12.66 9.21 -1.69
CA ASP A 14 13.18 10.07 -0.61
C ASP A 14 14.14 11.13 -1.15
N ASP A 15 14.55 12.05 -0.27
CA ASP A 15 15.48 13.13 -0.60
C ASP A 15 16.85 12.62 -1.06
N ALA A 16 17.27 11.44 -0.57
CA ALA A 16 18.53 10.81 -0.93
C ALA A 16 18.46 9.99 -2.25
N GLY A 17 17.25 9.67 -2.72
CA GLY A 17 17.03 8.79 -3.88
C GLY A 17 17.37 7.32 -3.64
N GLU A 18 17.55 6.90 -2.39
CA GLU A 18 17.92 5.52 -2.02
C GLU A 18 16.71 4.58 -2.07
N TYR A 19 15.52 5.10 -1.81
CA TYR A 19 14.29 4.32 -1.76
C TYR A 19 13.17 4.92 -2.60
N GLU A 20 12.46 4.06 -3.32
CA GLU A 20 11.19 4.41 -3.98
C GLU A 20 10.00 3.99 -3.10
N PHE A 21 9.03 4.89 -2.99
CA PHE A 21 7.82 4.74 -2.20
C PHE A 21 6.58 4.86 -3.08
N ARG A 22 5.52 4.19 -2.62
CA ARG A 22 4.16 4.29 -3.14
C ARG A 22 3.22 3.86 -2.03
N HIS A 23 2.09 4.55 -1.90
CA HIS A 23 0.99 4.08 -1.07
C HIS A 23 -0.12 3.43 -1.92
N VAL A 24 -0.75 2.41 -1.35
CA VAL A 24 -1.87 1.68 -1.94
C VAL A 24 -3.10 1.87 -1.06
N ILE A 25 -4.22 2.26 -1.65
CA ILE A 25 -5.48 2.44 -0.94
C ILE A 25 -6.38 1.26 -1.29
N LEU A 26 -6.77 0.52 -0.25
CA LEU A 26 -7.62 -0.65 -0.37
C LEU A 26 -9.10 -0.28 -0.21
N PRO A 27 -10.00 -0.87 -1.02
CA PRO A 27 -11.44 -0.84 -0.78
C PRO A 27 -11.81 -1.31 0.64
N LYS A 28 -12.89 -0.77 1.20
CA LYS A 28 -13.31 -1.01 2.60
C LYS A 28 -13.49 -2.49 2.95
N ASP A 29 -13.92 -3.31 2.00
CA ASP A 29 -14.12 -4.75 2.15
C ASP A 29 -12.81 -5.55 2.17
N ILE A 30 -11.80 -5.11 1.43
CA ILE A 30 -10.45 -5.69 1.46
C ILE A 30 -9.69 -5.22 2.70
N ALA A 31 -9.81 -3.93 3.05
CA ALA A 31 -9.12 -3.33 4.20
C ALA A 31 -9.43 -4.06 5.53
N LYS A 32 -10.63 -4.64 5.69
CA LYS A 32 -11.01 -5.46 6.86
C LYS A 32 -10.20 -6.74 7.02
N LYS A 33 -9.58 -7.23 5.94
CA LYS A 33 -8.75 -8.46 5.94
C LYS A 33 -7.28 -8.17 6.22
N VAL A 34 -6.88 -6.89 6.31
CA VAL A 34 -5.50 -6.50 6.56
C VAL A 34 -5.16 -6.80 8.03
N PRO A 35 -4.07 -7.55 8.29
CA PRO A 35 -3.66 -7.85 9.66
C PRO A 35 -3.16 -6.59 10.39
N GLN A 36 -3.19 -6.61 11.72
CA GLN A 36 -2.63 -5.52 12.55
C GLN A 36 -1.10 -5.56 12.65
N ARG A 37 -0.41 -5.94 11.57
CA ARG A 37 1.05 -5.97 11.44
C ARG A 37 1.46 -5.69 9.98
N LEU A 38 2.76 -5.55 9.74
CA LEU A 38 3.29 -5.53 8.37
C LEU A 38 3.03 -6.87 7.67
N MET A 39 2.95 -6.82 6.35
CA MET A 39 2.60 -7.97 5.50
C MET A 39 3.81 -8.38 4.68
N THR A 40 3.99 -9.68 4.48
CA THR A 40 4.96 -10.20 3.50
C THR A 40 4.47 -9.96 2.08
N GLU A 41 5.36 -10.12 1.10
CA GLU A 41 5.01 -10.04 -0.32
C GLU A 41 3.83 -10.95 -0.70
N GLN A 42 3.85 -12.19 -0.21
CA GLN A 42 2.78 -13.14 -0.48
C GLN A 42 1.43 -12.67 0.10
N GLU A 43 1.45 -12.10 1.30
CA GLU A 43 0.23 -11.68 1.99
C GLU A 43 -0.48 -10.52 1.29
N TRP A 44 0.26 -9.48 0.88
CA TRP A 44 -0.38 -8.37 0.18
C TRP A 44 -0.77 -8.75 -1.25
N ARG A 45 -0.04 -9.65 -1.93
CA ARG A 45 -0.45 -10.19 -3.24
C ARG A 45 -1.75 -10.98 -3.14
N ASN A 46 -1.94 -11.76 -2.07
CA ASN A 46 -3.18 -12.51 -1.83
C ASN A 46 -4.40 -11.61 -1.57
N LEU A 47 -4.19 -10.36 -1.16
CA LEU A 47 -5.27 -9.35 -1.05
C LEU A 47 -5.64 -8.73 -2.41
N GLY A 48 -4.91 -9.06 -3.47
CA GLY A 48 -5.12 -8.54 -4.82
C GLY A 48 -4.27 -7.31 -5.17
N VAL A 49 -3.36 -6.89 -4.28
CA VAL A 49 -2.38 -5.84 -4.59
C VAL A 49 -1.39 -6.37 -5.62
N GLN A 50 -1.21 -5.62 -6.70
CA GLN A 50 -0.35 -5.99 -7.83
C GLN A 50 0.72 -4.92 -8.02
N GLN A 51 1.99 -5.31 -7.79
CA GLN A 51 3.15 -4.47 -8.01
C GLN A 51 4.30 -5.31 -8.61
N SER A 52 5.31 -4.63 -9.14
CA SER A 52 6.58 -5.26 -9.55
C SER A 52 7.26 -5.97 -8.36
N GLN A 53 8.31 -6.74 -8.63
CA GLN A 53 9.11 -7.35 -7.57
C GLN A 53 9.86 -6.28 -6.75
N GLY A 54 10.14 -6.56 -5.48
CA GLY A 54 11.00 -5.74 -4.61
C GLY A 54 10.28 -4.78 -3.67
N TRP A 55 8.96 -4.63 -3.78
CA TRP A 55 8.19 -3.77 -2.87
C TRP A 55 8.02 -4.41 -1.48
N VAL A 56 8.33 -3.62 -0.44
CA VAL A 56 8.20 -4.03 0.96
C VAL A 56 7.12 -3.20 1.64
N HIS A 57 6.18 -3.86 2.34
CA HIS A 57 5.20 -3.17 3.19
C HIS A 57 5.90 -2.72 4.48
N TYR A 58 6.39 -1.48 4.49
CA TYR A 58 7.24 -0.96 5.55
C TYR A 58 6.50 -0.13 6.62
N LEU A 59 5.29 0.36 6.32
CA LEU A 59 4.54 1.21 7.22
C LEU A 59 3.03 0.98 7.10
N ARG A 60 2.36 0.96 8.26
CA ARG A 60 0.89 0.89 8.35
C ARG A 60 0.34 2.22 8.86
N HIS A 61 -0.62 2.79 8.15
CA HIS A 61 -1.41 3.91 8.66
C HIS A 61 -2.60 3.41 9.49
N GLY A 62 -2.83 4.05 10.65
CA GLY A 62 -4.05 3.83 11.42
C GLY A 62 -5.28 4.45 10.74
N PRO A 63 -6.50 3.97 11.07
CA PRO A 63 -7.73 4.58 10.58
C PRO A 63 -7.75 6.08 10.93
N GLY A 64 -8.00 6.93 9.93
CA GLY A 64 -8.08 8.39 10.09
C GLY A 64 -6.81 9.18 9.77
N LYS A 65 -5.65 8.53 9.57
CA LYS A 65 -4.48 9.22 8.99
C LYS A 65 -4.64 9.28 7.48
N GLN A 66 -5.19 10.38 6.99
CA GLN A 66 -5.04 10.72 5.57
C GLN A 66 -3.55 10.96 5.33
N LEU A 67 -2.96 10.18 4.42
CA LEU A 67 -1.73 10.58 3.77
C LEU A 67 -2.08 11.88 3.04
N GLN A 68 -1.60 13.02 3.55
CA GLN A 68 -1.77 14.27 2.84
C GLN A 68 -1.09 14.10 1.49
N ASN A 69 -1.85 14.31 0.41
CA ASN A 69 -1.35 14.40 -0.95
C ASN A 69 -0.49 15.68 -1.06
N ASN A 70 0.66 15.71 -0.41
CA ASN A 70 1.66 16.74 -0.60
C ASN A 70 2.82 16.06 -1.31
N VAL A 71 2.68 15.99 -2.63
CA VAL A 71 3.81 16.21 -3.53
C VAL A 71 3.78 17.69 -3.86
#